data_AF-A0A4R9M080-F1
#
_entry.id   AF-A0A4R9M080-F1
#
_cell.length_a   1.000
_cell.length_b   1.000
_cell.length_c   1.000
_cell.angle_alpha   90.00
_cell.angle_beta   90.00
_cell.angle_gamma   90.00
#
_symmetry.space_group_name_H-M   'P 1'
#
loop_
_entity.id
_entity.type
_entity.pdbx_description
1 polymer ?
#
loop_
_entity_poly.entity_id
_entity_poly.type
_entity_poly.pdbx_seq_one_letter_code
_entity_poly.pdbx_strand_id
1 'polypeptide(L)'
;MPSNSRFMSSFFRKIKSIFQRILRTNESKQSISRRSFIMSIRKKIQNTPVGLERNMSVSFWWLFDQIPPRAFIESKIYDRYHDISLLLEIDLAKQVVIGCEIEERRTPFGTCPGAIQSYHFLTGKKFNRPALEIAVRENIPASKNGCIRIDQLLYYAVDNFVSALGYELKSRQIPDKWNEERHAPDAEPFDKRSAAVHQWWIRDRVMKNSCFTMSKQFQNEEAKIPLQKEPTITTMLLAMRKS
;
A
#
# COMPACT_ATOMS: atom_id res chain seq x y z
N MET A 1 -11.64 -92.02 15.02
CA MET A 1 -12.08 -90.91 14.13
C MET A 1 -13.18 -90.16 14.86
N PRO A 2 -13.39 -88.83 14.75
CA PRO A 2 -12.68 -87.71 14.08
C PRO A 2 -12.20 -86.67 15.16
N SER A 3 -11.71 -85.45 14.96
CA SER A 3 -11.86 -84.47 13.89
C SER A 3 -10.66 -83.50 13.88
N ASN A 4 -10.18 -83.22 12.67
CA ASN A 4 -9.13 -82.28 12.29
C ASN A 4 -9.49 -80.78 12.54
N SER A 5 -10.23 -80.44 13.60
CA SER A 5 -10.73 -79.06 13.79
C SER A 5 -9.82 -78.16 14.65
N ARG A 6 -8.94 -78.74 15.49
CA ARG A 6 -8.06 -77.93 16.37
C ARG A 6 -6.82 -77.36 15.67
N PHE A 7 -6.34 -77.97 14.59
CA PHE A 7 -5.15 -77.49 13.87
C PHE A 7 -5.41 -76.27 12.98
N MET A 8 -6.62 -76.15 12.41
CA MET A 8 -7.00 -75.01 11.57
C MET A 8 -7.20 -73.71 12.39
N SER A 9 -7.68 -73.78 13.63
CA SER A 9 -7.95 -72.56 14.43
C SER A 9 -6.67 -71.82 14.87
N SER A 10 -5.59 -72.56 15.14
CA SER A 10 -4.29 -72.01 15.53
C SER A 10 -3.57 -71.36 14.34
N PHE A 11 -3.62 -72.02 13.18
CA PHE A 11 -2.99 -71.54 11.95
C PHE A 11 -3.64 -70.25 11.42
N PHE A 12 -4.98 -70.18 11.41
CA PHE A 12 -5.70 -68.96 11.01
C PHE A 12 -5.50 -67.78 11.99
N ARG A 13 -5.36 -68.03 13.30
CA ARG A 13 -5.04 -66.96 14.26
C ARG A 13 -3.63 -66.40 14.04
N LYS A 14 -2.65 -67.25 13.69
CA LYS A 14 -1.26 -66.84 13.44
C LYS A 14 -1.14 -66.04 12.13
N ILE A 15 -1.85 -66.44 11.07
CA ILE A 15 -1.90 -65.70 9.80
C ILE A 15 -2.59 -64.34 9.97
N LYS A 16 -3.71 -64.26 10.71
CA LYS A 16 -4.42 -62.99 10.94
C LYS A 16 -3.57 -61.99 11.74
N SER A 17 -2.79 -62.47 12.72
CA SER A 17 -1.81 -61.68 13.48
C SER A 17 -0.67 -61.15 12.60
N ILE A 18 -0.13 -61.98 11.70
CA ILE A 18 0.94 -61.57 10.77
C ILE A 18 0.41 -60.56 9.74
N PHE A 19 -0.80 -60.77 9.20
CA PHE A 19 -1.44 -59.83 8.27
C PHE A 19 -1.76 -58.48 8.93
N GLN A 20 -2.23 -58.48 10.19
CA GLN A 20 -2.44 -57.24 10.94
C GLN A 20 -1.12 -56.53 11.28
N ARG A 21 -0.01 -57.26 11.49
CA ARG A 21 1.32 -56.66 11.68
C ARG A 21 1.85 -56.05 10.37
N ILE A 22 1.69 -56.74 9.24
CA ILE A 22 2.12 -56.26 7.91
C ILE A 22 1.32 -55.02 7.49
N LEU A 23 0.00 -55.03 7.71
CA LEU A 23 -0.86 -53.87 7.45
C LEU A 23 -0.52 -52.67 8.34
N ARG A 24 -0.25 -52.88 9.64
CA ARG A 24 0.21 -51.79 10.54
C ARG A 24 1.58 -51.25 10.15
N THR A 25 2.50 -52.09 9.68
CA THR A 25 3.82 -51.61 9.19
C THR A 25 3.70 -50.83 7.88
N ASN A 26 2.75 -51.15 7.01
CA ASN A 26 2.52 -50.40 5.77
C ASN A 26 1.78 -49.08 6.01
N GLU A 27 0.85 -49.02 6.97
CA GLU A 27 0.22 -47.75 7.39
C GLU A 27 1.19 -46.80 8.12
N SER A 28 2.17 -47.36 8.85
CA SER A 28 3.26 -46.55 9.45
C SER A 28 4.28 -46.04 8.41
N LYS A 29 4.38 -46.68 7.24
CA LYS A 29 5.32 -46.32 6.17
C LYS A 29 4.70 -45.47 5.05
N GLN A 30 3.37 -45.46 4.92
CA GLN A 30 2.64 -44.56 4.02
C GLN A 30 2.14 -43.26 4.69
N SER A 31 2.23 -43.14 6.02
CA SER A 31 2.03 -41.86 6.73
C SER A 31 3.29 -41.01 6.85
N ILE A 32 4.45 -41.52 6.40
CA ILE A 32 5.56 -40.68 5.90
C ILE A 32 5.19 -40.25 4.47
N SER A 33 3.99 -39.69 4.36
CA SER A 33 3.63 -38.81 3.28
C SER A 33 4.71 -37.75 3.24
N ARG A 34 5.20 -37.51 2.02
CA ARG A 34 6.04 -36.40 1.60
C ARG A 34 5.38 -35.06 1.96
N ARG A 35 5.24 -34.76 3.25
CA ARG A 35 5.34 -33.39 3.74
C ARG A 35 6.80 -33.05 3.54
N SER A 36 7.13 -32.63 2.31
CA SER A 36 8.03 -31.52 2.19
C SER A 36 7.51 -30.53 3.23
N PHE A 37 8.25 -30.34 4.31
CA PHE A 37 8.01 -29.22 5.19
C PHE A 37 8.34 -28.04 4.29
N ILE A 38 7.37 -27.61 3.48
CA ILE A 38 7.33 -26.26 2.95
C ILE A 38 7.21 -25.47 4.23
N MET A 39 8.35 -25.15 4.84
CA MET A 39 8.41 -24.17 5.91
C MET A 39 7.61 -23.00 5.37
N SER A 40 6.56 -22.62 6.09
CA SER A 40 5.76 -21.48 5.69
C SER A 40 6.73 -20.35 5.42
N ILE A 41 6.47 -19.58 4.36
CA ILE A 41 7.32 -18.45 4.00
C ILE A 41 7.60 -17.59 5.25
N ARG A 42 6.60 -17.45 6.14
CA ARG A 42 6.71 -16.81 7.45
C ARG A 42 7.83 -17.35 8.35
N LYS A 43 7.98 -18.67 8.46
CA LYS A 43 9.06 -19.29 9.26
C LYS A 43 10.43 -19.18 8.58
N LYS A 44 10.48 -19.09 7.25
CA LYS A 44 11.73 -18.84 6.51
C LYS A 44 12.23 -17.39 6.73
N ILE A 45 11.32 -16.41 6.76
CA ILE A 45 11.67 -14.99 6.93
C ILE A 45 11.90 -14.57 8.39
N GLN A 46 11.24 -15.20 9.38
CA GLN A 46 11.30 -14.77 10.80
C GLN A 46 12.70 -14.77 11.41
N ASN A 47 13.60 -15.63 10.91
CA ASN A 47 14.96 -15.77 11.44
C ASN A 47 16.03 -15.32 10.44
N THR A 48 15.63 -14.75 9.29
CA THR A 48 16.58 -14.15 8.35
C THR A 48 16.76 -12.69 8.76
N PRO A 49 17.96 -12.26 9.19
CA PRO A 49 18.18 -10.86 9.56
C PRO A 49 17.84 -9.97 8.36
N VAL A 50 16.83 -9.12 8.54
CA VAL A 50 16.37 -8.18 7.52
C VAL A 50 17.40 -7.04 7.47
N GLY A 51 18.49 -7.24 6.74
CA GLY A 51 19.56 -6.23 6.59
C GLY A 51 19.18 -5.01 5.74
N LEU A 52 17.89 -4.78 5.48
CA LEU A 52 17.34 -3.88 4.46
C LEU A 52 16.00 -3.26 4.88
N GLU A 53 15.87 -2.76 6.11
CA GLU A 53 14.71 -1.92 6.45
C GLU A 53 14.86 -0.57 5.73
N ARG A 54 14.37 -0.51 4.47
CA ARG A 54 14.16 0.73 3.76
C ARG A 54 12.95 1.40 4.39
N ASN A 55 13.18 2.47 5.13
CA ASN A 55 12.09 3.27 5.68
C ASN A 55 11.83 4.41 4.73
N MET A 56 10.81 4.23 3.88
CA MET A 56 10.28 5.29 3.04
C MET A 56 9.06 5.89 3.70
N SER A 57 9.00 7.22 3.74
CA SER A 57 7.84 7.96 4.25
C SER A 57 7.53 9.12 3.32
N VAL A 58 6.26 9.45 3.16
CA VAL A 58 5.84 10.66 2.47
C VAL A 58 4.99 11.50 3.41
N SER A 59 5.22 12.80 3.41
CA SER A 59 4.46 13.79 4.18
C SER A 59 3.97 14.89 3.25
N PHE A 60 2.79 15.44 3.56
CA PHE A 60 2.13 16.45 2.77
C PHE A 60 1.74 17.62 3.66
N TRP A 61 2.00 18.84 3.20
CA TRP A 61 1.51 20.07 3.81
C TRP A 61 0.70 20.83 2.78
N TRP A 62 -0.51 21.24 3.16
CA TRP A 62 -1.48 21.82 2.23
C TRP A 62 -1.75 23.28 2.54
N LEU A 63 -1.60 24.14 1.52
CA LEU A 63 -1.74 25.59 1.61
C LEU A 63 -2.77 26.07 0.59
N PHE A 64 -4.03 25.74 0.87
CA PHE A 64 -5.16 26.05 -0.02
C PHE A 64 -5.59 27.53 0.03
N ASP A 65 -5.19 28.23 1.07
CA ASP A 65 -5.42 29.67 1.27
C ASP A 65 -4.51 30.55 0.41
N GLN A 66 -3.44 29.97 -0.14
CA GLN A 66 -2.54 30.67 -1.07
C GLN A 66 -3.11 30.76 -2.48
N ILE A 67 -2.65 31.75 -3.25
CA ILE A 67 -3.00 31.94 -4.67
C ILE A 67 -1.69 31.91 -5.49
N PRO A 68 -1.45 30.88 -6.33
CA PRO A 68 -2.27 29.68 -6.48
C PRO A 68 -2.19 28.77 -5.23
N PRO A 69 -3.20 27.90 -5.00
CA PRO A 69 -3.15 26.90 -3.94
C PRO A 69 -1.93 25.99 -4.08
N ARG A 70 -1.24 25.71 -2.97
CA ARG A 70 0.03 24.95 -2.99
C ARG A 70 0.01 23.73 -2.09
N ALA A 71 0.88 22.78 -2.40
CA ALA A 71 1.26 21.73 -1.48
C ALA A 71 2.77 21.55 -1.45
N PHE A 72 3.30 21.31 -0.26
CA PHE A 72 4.65 20.80 -0.08
C PHE A 72 4.59 19.31 0.16
N ILE A 73 5.48 18.57 -0.50
CA ILE A 73 5.59 17.12 -0.39
C ILE A 73 7.02 16.81 0.00
N GLU A 74 7.19 16.03 1.06
CA GLU A 74 8.49 15.53 1.48
C GLU A 74 8.46 14.00 1.41
N SER A 75 9.26 13.43 0.52
CA SER A 75 9.44 11.99 0.38
C SER A 75 10.83 11.64 0.90
N LYS A 76 10.89 10.80 1.94
CA LYS A 76 12.13 10.40 2.59
C LYS A 76 12.47 8.96 2.33
N ILE A 77 13.76 8.67 2.26
CA ILE A 77 14.30 7.32 2.33
C ILE A 77 15.44 7.33 3.34
N TYR A 78 15.30 6.44 4.31
CA TYR A 78 16.38 6.08 5.22
C TYR A 78 16.83 4.68 4.85
N ASP A 79 18.08 4.54 4.43
CA ASP A 79 18.73 3.25 4.26
C ASP A 79 20.15 3.26 4.87
N ARG A 80 20.88 2.15 4.72
CA ARG A 80 22.21 1.99 5.32
C ARG A 80 23.20 3.08 4.87
N TYR A 81 23.02 3.64 3.68
CA TYR A 81 23.99 4.50 3.01
C TYR A 81 23.49 5.93 2.80
N HIS A 82 22.17 6.11 2.77
CA HIS A 82 21.54 7.36 2.39
C HIS A 82 20.41 7.73 3.36
N ASP A 83 20.46 8.97 3.80
CA ASP A 83 19.35 9.68 4.43
C ASP A 83 19.00 10.84 3.49
N ILE A 84 17.99 10.64 2.65
CA ILE A 84 17.62 11.58 1.59
C ILE A 84 16.17 12.00 1.77
N SER A 85 15.92 13.30 1.64
CA SER A 85 14.57 13.85 1.52
C SER A 85 14.43 14.57 0.18
N LEU A 86 13.45 14.17 -0.62
CA LEU A 86 13.01 14.89 -1.81
C LEU A 86 11.86 15.80 -1.41
N LEU A 87 12.08 17.11 -1.50
CA LEU A 87 11.11 18.16 -1.25
C LEU A 87 10.56 18.66 -2.57
N LEU A 88 9.24 18.67 -2.72
CA LEU A 88 8.55 19.14 -3.90
C LEU A 88 7.52 20.19 -3.50
N GLU A 89 7.50 21.30 -4.22
CA GLU A 89 6.42 22.28 -4.16
C GLU A 89 5.54 22.11 -5.39
N ILE A 90 4.24 21.94 -5.18
CA ILE A 90 3.25 21.67 -6.22
C ILE A 90 2.22 22.80 -6.26
N ASP A 91 2.01 23.37 -7.45
CA ASP A 91 0.81 24.15 -7.76
C ASP A 91 -0.36 23.17 -7.87
N LEU A 92 -1.28 23.24 -6.91
CA LEU A 92 -2.40 22.31 -6.81
C LEU A 92 -3.44 22.52 -7.91
N ALA A 93 -3.58 23.74 -8.44
CA ALA A 93 -4.53 24.04 -9.49
C ALA A 93 -4.08 23.42 -10.81
N LYS A 94 -2.83 23.64 -11.18
CA LYS A 94 -2.25 23.12 -12.43
C LYS A 94 -1.73 21.69 -12.29
N GLN A 95 -1.57 21.21 -11.05
CA GLN A 95 -0.90 19.96 -10.72
C GLN A 95 0.48 19.89 -11.38
N VAL A 96 1.28 20.93 -11.20
CA VAL A 96 2.65 21.02 -11.72
C VAL A 96 3.63 21.25 -10.59
N VAL A 97 4.84 20.70 -10.74
CA VAL A 97 5.95 20.99 -9.83
C VAL A 97 6.40 22.43 -10.08
N ILE A 98 6.50 23.24 -9.04
CA ILE A 98 6.98 24.63 -9.09
C ILE A 98 8.28 24.84 -8.32
N GLY A 99 8.61 23.92 -7.42
CA GLY A 99 9.87 23.89 -6.68
C GLY A 99 10.31 22.46 -6.40
N CYS A 100 11.62 22.24 -6.34
CA CYS A 100 12.21 20.95 -6.02
C CYS A 100 13.54 21.18 -5.29
N GLU A 101 13.71 20.50 -4.17
CA GLU A 101 14.92 20.52 -3.35
C GLU A 101 15.23 19.10 -2.86
N ILE A 102 16.51 18.83 -2.64
CA ILE A 102 16.97 17.57 -2.05
C ILE A 102 17.81 17.89 -0.82
N GLU A 103 17.42 17.31 0.30
CA GLU A 103 18.22 17.34 1.53
C GLU A 103 18.94 16.02 1.76
N GLU A 104 20.20 16.12 2.18
CA GLU A 104 21.09 14.99 2.41
C GLU A 104 21.72 15.11 3.80
N ARG A 105 21.70 14.02 4.60
CA ARG A 105 22.19 14.07 5.99
C ARG A 105 23.45 13.26 6.27
N ARG A 106 23.70 12.16 5.52
CA ARG A 106 24.84 11.26 5.79
C ARG A 106 25.91 11.22 4.70
N THR A 107 25.51 10.96 3.47
CA THR A 107 26.46 10.82 2.34
C THR A 107 26.04 11.78 1.24
N PRO A 108 26.90 12.73 0.82
CA PRO A 108 26.54 13.69 -0.20
C PRO A 108 26.33 13.02 -1.56
N PHE A 109 25.16 13.20 -2.14
CA PHE A 109 24.77 12.66 -3.44
C PHE A 109 25.62 13.23 -4.57
N GLY A 110 26.15 14.45 -4.41
CA GLY A 110 27.12 15.05 -5.34
C GLY A 110 28.39 14.21 -5.56
N THR A 111 28.68 13.26 -4.66
CA THR A 111 29.81 12.30 -4.80
C THR A 111 29.40 10.96 -5.42
N CYS A 112 28.10 10.73 -5.65
CA CYS A 112 27.59 9.49 -6.24
C CYS A 112 27.71 9.54 -7.78
N PRO A 113 28.39 8.56 -8.43
CA PRO A 113 28.55 8.54 -9.89
C PRO A 113 27.25 8.45 -10.70
N GLY A 114 26.16 8.01 -10.07
CA GLY A 114 24.82 7.92 -10.68
C GLY A 114 23.90 9.08 -10.31
N ALA A 115 24.36 10.03 -9.50
CA ALA A 115 23.55 11.16 -9.07
C ALA A 115 23.27 12.14 -10.22
N ILE A 116 22.01 12.56 -10.31
CA ILE A 116 21.69 13.76 -11.08
C ILE A 116 21.99 14.93 -10.15
N GLN A 117 22.88 15.83 -10.57
CA GLN A 117 23.35 16.94 -9.72
C GLN A 117 22.26 17.99 -9.44
N SER A 118 21.23 18.06 -10.29
CA SER A 118 20.11 18.97 -10.09
C SER A 118 18.81 18.37 -10.63
N TYR A 119 17.74 18.61 -9.89
CA TYR A 119 16.38 18.19 -10.22
C TYR A 119 15.50 19.35 -10.68
N HIS A 120 16.09 20.50 -11.03
CA HIS A 120 15.33 21.64 -11.56
C HIS A 120 14.55 21.32 -12.83
N PHE A 121 14.94 20.28 -13.59
CA PHE A 121 14.21 19.79 -14.78
C PHE A 121 12.79 19.28 -14.46
N LEU A 122 12.49 18.98 -13.18
CA LEU A 122 11.14 18.62 -12.74
C LEU A 122 10.20 19.84 -12.70
N THR A 123 10.74 21.05 -12.59
CA THR A 123 9.95 22.29 -12.54
C THR A 123 9.15 22.48 -13.83
N GLY A 124 7.89 22.85 -13.69
CA GLY A 124 6.92 22.99 -14.78
C GLY A 124 6.37 21.67 -15.30
N LYS A 125 6.86 20.51 -14.85
CA LYS A 125 6.33 19.21 -15.24
C LYS A 125 5.05 18.91 -14.48
N LYS A 126 4.10 18.26 -15.15
CA LYS A 126 2.89 17.77 -14.49
C LYS A 126 3.26 16.76 -13.41
N PHE A 127 2.66 16.90 -12.23
CA PHE A 127 2.85 16.01 -11.11
C PHE A 127 2.02 14.74 -11.28
N ASN A 128 2.42 13.92 -12.24
CA ASN A 128 1.89 12.59 -12.48
C ASN A 128 3.00 11.68 -13.01
N ARG A 129 2.79 10.38 -12.84
CA ARG A 129 3.82 9.39 -13.11
C ARG A 129 4.34 9.42 -14.55
N PRO A 130 3.50 9.42 -15.60
CA PRO A 130 3.99 9.49 -16.99
C PRO A 130 4.85 10.72 -17.29
N ALA A 131 4.43 11.91 -16.87
CA ALA A 131 5.17 13.14 -17.15
C ALA A 131 6.53 13.17 -16.44
N LEU A 132 6.59 12.66 -15.22
CA LEU A 132 7.80 12.61 -14.42
C LEU A 132 8.75 11.50 -14.89
N GLU A 133 8.23 10.34 -15.30
CA GLU A 133 9.03 9.27 -15.92
C GLU A 133 9.72 9.75 -17.21
N ILE A 134 9.01 10.50 -18.05
CA ILE A 134 9.60 11.13 -19.25
C ILE A 134 10.67 12.14 -18.86
N ALA A 135 10.37 13.05 -17.92
CA ALA A 135 11.30 14.09 -17.50
C ALA A 135 12.59 13.49 -16.92
N VAL A 136 12.48 12.46 -16.10
CA VAL A 136 13.63 11.71 -15.57
C VAL A 136 14.40 11.08 -16.73
N ARG A 137 13.75 10.31 -17.62
CA ARG A 137 14.42 9.63 -18.74
C ARG A 137 15.20 10.58 -19.65
N GLU A 138 14.68 11.77 -19.91
CA GLU A 138 15.33 12.79 -20.74
C GLU A 138 16.55 13.45 -20.07
N ASN A 139 16.65 13.38 -18.74
CA ASN A 139 17.67 14.07 -17.95
C ASN A 139 18.60 13.13 -17.16
N ILE A 140 18.39 11.81 -17.21
CA ILE A 140 19.34 10.83 -16.68
C ILE A 140 20.67 10.98 -17.45
N PRO A 141 21.80 11.27 -16.78
CA PRO A 141 23.09 11.38 -17.45
C PRO A 141 23.52 10.04 -18.06
N ALA A 142 24.50 10.07 -18.96
CA ALA A 142 25.03 8.93 -19.71
C ALA A 142 25.57 7.74 -18.88
N SER A 143 25.45 7.77 -17.54
CA SER A 143 25.87 6.69 -16.63
C SER A 143 25.08 5.39 -16.81
N LYS A 144 24.01 5.38 -17.64
CA LYS A 144 23.07 4.27 -17.88
C LYS A 144 22.31 3.77 -16.63
N ASN A 145 22.67 4.27 -15.45
CA ASN A 145 22.08 3.98 -14.16
C ASN A 145 21.93 5.31 -13.42
N GLY A 146 20.84 6.04 -13.72
CA GLY A 146 20.43 7.17 -12.87
C GLY A 146 20.28 6.69 -11.42
N CYS A 147 20.36 7.60 -10.46
CA CYS A 147 20.22 7.18 -9.07
C CYS A 147 18.77 6.75 -8.79
N ILE A 148 18.58 5.43 -8.79
CA ILE A 148 17.32 4.70 -8.57
C ILE A 148 16.56 5.22 -7.33
N ARG A 149 17.25 5.86 -6.38
CA ARG A 149 16.68 6.31 -5.10
C ARG A 149 15.79 7.54 -5.23
N ILE A 150 16.12 8.52 -6.07
CA ILE A 150 15.28 9.71 -6.23
C ILE A 150 14.04 9.38 -7.06
N ASP A 151 14.17 8.53 -8.08
CA ASP A 151 13.01 8.04 -8.84
C ASP A 151 12.03 7.31 -7.93
N GLN A 152 12.54 6.48 -7.01
CA GLN A 152 11.73 5.82 -5.98
C GLN A 152 11.01 6.83 -5.09
N LEU A 153 11.70 7.86 -4.60
CA LEU A 153 11.09 8.92 -3.79
C LEU A 153 10.02 9.69 -4.56
N LEU A 154 10.30 10.03 -5.81
CA LEU A 154 9.41 10.78 -6.70
C LEU A 154 8.14 9.99 -7.00
N TYR A 155 8.27 8.72 -7.41
CA TYR A 155 7.10 7.88 -7.68
C TYR A 155 6.33 7.55 -6.41
N TYR A 156 7.01 7.39 -5.27
CA TYR A 156 6.33 7.22 -3.99
C TYR A 156 5.53 8.47 -3.60
N ALA A 157 6.05 9.66 -3.85
CA ALA A 157 5.31 10.90 -3.64
C ALA A 157 4.06 10.96 -4.55
N VAL A 158 4.22 10.67 -5.84
CA VAL A 158 3.14 10.73 -6.83
C VAL A 158 2.05 9.70 -6.57
N ASP A 159 2.44 8.45 -6.29
CA ASP A 159 1.51 7.34 -6.11
C ASP A 159 0.63 7.55 -4.85
N ASN A 160 1.12 8.29 -3.85
CA ASN A 160 0.37 8.62 -2.64
C ASN A 160 -0.41 9.96 -2.73
N PHE A 161 -0.03 10.86 -3.64
CA PHE A 161 -0.55 12.23 -3.66
C PHE A 161 -2.05 12.33 -3.92
N VAL A 162 -2.58 11.60 -4.90
CA VAL A 162 -4.02 11.70 -5.25
C VAL A 162 -4.90 11.24 -4.09
N SER A 163 -4.53 10.14 -3.43
CA SER A 163 -5.23 9.62 -2.26
C SER A 163 -5.14 10.60 -1.09
N ALA A 164 -3.96 11.14 -0.81
CA ALA A 164 -3.75 12.11 0.26
C ALA A 164 -4.52 13.42 0.03
N LEU A 165 -4.47 13.96 -1.19
CA LEU A 165 -5.24 15.15 -1.57
C LEU A 165 -6.74 14.90 -1.49
N GLY A 166 -7.22 13.73 -1.94
CA GLY A 166 -8.62 13.34 -1.79
C GLY A 166 -9.07 13.28 -0.34
N TYR A 167 -8.21 12.75 0.54
CA TYR A 167 -8.44 12.72 1.98
C TYR A 167 -8.49 14.12 2.61
N GLU A 168 -7.58 14.99 2.21
CA GLU A 168 -7.54 16.36 2.72
C GLU A 168 -8.80 17.13 2.30
N LEU A 169 -9.18 17.05 1.02
CA LEU A 169 -10.40 17.67 0.50
C LEU A 169 -11.65 17.15 1.21
N LYS A 170 -11.70 15.85 1.51
CA LYS A 170 -12.73 15.24 2.36
C LYS A 170 -12.83 15.91 3.70
N SER A 171 -11.72 15.96 4.42
CA SER A 171 -11.67 16.46 5.79
C SER A 171 -12.15 17.91 5.91
N ARG A 172 -12.06 18.67 4.82
CA ARG A 172 -12.44 20.07 4.72
C ARG A 172 -13.91 20.30 4.33
N GLN A 173 -14.53 19.36 3.60
CA GLN A 173 -15.86 19.54 3.02
C GLN A 173 -16.93 18.62 3.60
N ILE A 174 -16.57 17.48 4.20
CA ILE A 174 -17.55 16.66 4.91
C ILE A 174 -18.04 17.44 6.15
N PRO A 175 -19.37 17.50 6.36
CA PRO A 175 -19.94 18.10 7.57
C PRO A 175 -19.31 17.53 8.83
N ASP A 176 -18.95 18.39 9.79
CA ASP A 176 -18.21 18.01 10.99
C ASP A 176 -18.89 16.86 11.77
N LYS A 177 -20.23 16.81 11.79
CA LYS A 177 -21.00 15.70 12.41
C LYS A 177 -20.69 14.30 11.87
N TRP A 178 -20.19 14.19 10.64
CA TRP A 178 -19.83 12.94 9.96
C TRP A 178 -18.34 12.80 9.67
N ASN A 179 -17.55 13.80 10.05
CA ASN A 179 -16.12 13.81 9.80
C ASN A 179 -15.42 12.87 10.80
N GLU A 180 -14.71 11.86 10.30
CA GLU A 180 -14.00 10.89 11.15
C GLU A 180 -12.79 11.49 11.85
N GLU A 181 -12.18 12.54 11.28
CA GLU A 181 -10.94 13.16 11.75
C GLU A 181 -11.18 14.33 12.71
N ARG A 182 -12.37 14.92 12.68
CA ARG A 182 -12.72 16.05 13.53
C ARG A 182 -13.65 15.60 14.64
N HIS A 183 -13.18 15.72 15.87
CA HIS A 183 -14.01 15.49 17.06
C HIS A 183 -14.87 16.72 17.35
N ALA A 184 -16.00 16.82 16.65
CA ALA A 184 -16.99 17.85 16.91
C ALA A 184 -17.91 17.47 18.09
N PRO A 185 -18.42 18.44 18.88
CA PRO A 185 -19.33 18.16 19.99
C PRO A 185 -20.64 17.49 19.57
N ASP A 186 -21.09 17.74 18.33
CA ASP A 186 -22.29 17.18 17.70
C ASP A 186 -21.98 15.97 16.80
N ALA A 187 -20.77 15.40 16.92
CA ALA A 187 -20.36 14.26 16.11
C ALA A 187 -21.25 13.04 16.38
N GLU A 188 -21.74 12.43 15.30
CA GLU A 188 -22.45 11.16 15.38
C GLU A 188 -21.51 10.04 15.89
N PRO A 189 -22.05 8.93 16.41
CA PRO A 189 -21.26 7.75 16.75
C PRO A 189 -20.39 7.26 15.59
N PHE A 190 -19.22 6.70 15.91
CA PHE A 190 -18.20 6.30 14.92
C PHE A 190 -18.77 5.44 13.78
N ASP A 191 -19.62 4.46 14.08
CA ASP A 191 -20.21 3.58 13.05
C ASP A 191 -21.01 4.35 12.00
N LYS A 192 -21.76 5.38 12.41
CA LYS A 192 -22.50 6.24 11.49
C LYS A 192 -21.57 7.15 10.69
N ARG A 193 -20.54 7.73 11.34
CA ARG A 193 -19.53 8.54 10.64
C ARG A 193 -18.81 7.71 9.58
N SER A 194 -18.41 6.49 9.93
CA SER A 194 -17.68 5.60 9.03
C SER A 194 -18.53 5.12 7.86
N ALA A 195 -19.80 4.80 8.10
CA ALA A 195 -20.72 4.48 7.02
C ALA A 195 -20.96 5.67 6.08
N ALA A 196 -21.10 6.90 6.59
CA ALA A 196 -21.23 8.10 5.78
C ALA A 196 -19.97 8.33 4.90
N VAL A 197 -18.79 8.26 5.51
CA VAL A 197 -17.51 8.38 4.79
C VAL A 197 -17.40 7.31 3.70
N HIS A 198 -17.78 6.07 3.99
CA HIS A 198 -17.76 4.96 3.05
C HIS A 198 -18.63 5.23 1.82
N GLN A 199 -19.84 5.75 2.01
CA GLN A 199 -20.73 6.14 0.91
C GLN A 199 -20.12 7.23 0.02
N TRP A 200 -19.38 8.16 0.62
CA TRP A 200 -18.72 9.22 -0.12
C TRP A 200 -17.55 8.69 -0.97
N TRP A 201 -16.77 7.74 -0.46
CA TRP A 201 -15.74 7.03 -1.25
C TRP A 201 -16.33 6.19 -2.39
N ILE A 202 -17.46 5.51 -2.18
CA ILE A 202 -18.16 4.74 -3.24
C ILE A 202 -18.56 5.63 -4.42
N ARG A 203 -18.94 6.89 -4.14
CA ARG A 203 -19.33 7.85 -5.19
C ARG A 203 -18.14 8.28 -6.05
N ASP A 204 -16.91 8.18 -5.56
CA ASP A 204 -15.75 8.44 -6.40
C ASP A 204 -15.43 7.24 -7.29
N ARG A 205 -15.41 7.50 -8.60
CA ARG A 205 -15.27 6.46 -9.64
C ARG A 205 -13.98 5.65 -9.49
N VAL A 206 -12.93 6.25 -8.92
CA VAL A 206 -11.63 5.59 -8.72
C VAL A 206 -11.70 4.59 -7.56
N MET A 207 -12.57 4.83 -6.58
CA MET A 207 -12.62 4.07 -5.33
C MET A 207 -13.73 3.02 -5.29
N LYS A 208 -14.68 3.07 -6.23
CA LYS A 208 -15.87 2.20 -6.33
C LYS A 208 -15.58 0.69 -6.21
N ASN A 209 -14.38 0.22 -6.57
CA ASN A 209 -13.97 -1.20 -6.54
C ASN A 209 -12.80 -1.49 -5.58
N SER A 210 -12.59 -0.67 -4.55
CA SER A 210 -11.56 -0.93 -3.55
C SER A 210 -12.02 -1.96 -2.50
N CYS A 211 -11.07 -2.61 -1.82
CA CYS A 211 -11.38 -3.49 -0.67
C CYS A 211 -12.22 -2.78 0.40
N PHE A 212 -12.03 -1.46 0.52
CA PHE A 212 -12.81 -0.62 1.41
C PHE A 212 -14.27 -0.55 0.95
N THR A 213 -14.55 -0.23 -0.32
CA THR A 213 -15.92 -0.04 -0.84
C THR A 213 -16.72 -1.33 -1.06
N MET A 214 -16.06 -2.49 -1.14
CA MET A 214 -16.73 -3.79 -1.34
C MET A 214 -17.32 -4.40 -0.06
N SER A 215 -17.02 -3.84 1.12
CA SER A 215 -17.59 -4.33 2.38
C SER A 215 -19.06 -3.92 2.51
N LYS A 216 -19.96 -4.90 2.49
CA LYS A 216 -21.41 -4.70 2.73
C LYS A 216 -21.72 -4.14 4.12
N GLN A 217 -20.80 -4.30 5.08
CA GLN A 217 -20.98 -3.87 6.46
C GLN A 217 -21.13 -2.34 6.60
N PHE A 218 -20.65 -1.57 5.62
CA PHE A 218 -20.69 -0.10 5.65
C PHE A 218 -21.72 0.50 4.68
N GLN A 219 -22.60 -0.33 4.09
CA GLN A 219 -23.73 0.17 3.29
C GLN A 219 -24.74 0.87 4.20
N ASN A 220 -24.92 2.18 4.00
CA ASN A 220 -25.87 2.99 4.76
C ASN A 220 -26.62 3.94 3.82
N GLU A 221 -27.86 3.57 3.51
CA GLU A 221 -28.73 4.34 2.61
C GLU A 221 -29.23 5.66 3.24
N GLU A 222 -29.32 5.75 4.57
CA GLU A 222 -29.73 6.98 5.27
C GLU A 222 -28.69 8.09 5.14
N ALA A 223 -27.40 7.74 5.24
CA ALA A 223 -26.29 8.69 5.05
C ALA A 223 -26.07 9.05 3.57
N LYS A 224 -26.52 8.20 2.65
CA LYS A 224 -26.31 8.37 1.20
C LYS A 224 -27.06 9.56 0.62
N ILE A 225 -28.31 9.78 1.03
CA ILE A 225 -29.18 10.84 0.47
C ILE A 225 -28.62 12.24 0.76
N PRO A 226 -28.21 12.58 2.00
CA PRO A 226 -27.54 13.86 2.27
C PRO A 226 -26.23 14.01 1.49
N LEU A 227 -25.41 12.96 1.45
CA LEU A 227 -24.13 13.00 0.76
C LEU A 227 -24.26 13.20 -0.74
N GLN A 228 -25.36 12.77 -1.39
CA GLN A 228 -25.57 12.99 -2.83
C GLN A 228 -25.52 14.46 -3.23
N LYS A 229 -25.88 15.37 -2.33
CA LYS A 229 -25.83 16.82 -2.57
C LYS A 229 -24.41 17.38 -2.45
N GLU A 230 -23.53 16.69 -1.73
CA GLU A 230 -22.14 17.08 -1.55
C GLU A 230 -21.31 16.78 -2.79
N PRO A 231 -20.30 17.62 -3.12
CA PRO A 231 -19.41 17.39 -4.24
C PRO A 231 -18.61 16.10 -4.04
N THR A 232 -18.32 15.40 -5.13
CA THR A 232 -17.44 14.22 -5.13
C THR A 232 -15.98 14.64 -5.13
N ILE A 233 -15.05 13.78 -4.66
CA ILE A 233 -13.59 14.02 -4.73
C ILE A 233 -13.18 14.41 -6.14
N THR A 234 -13.63 13.64 -7.14
CA THR A 234 -13.45 13.96 -8.55
C THR A 234 -13.93 15.37 -8.90
N THR A 235 -15.12 15.79 -8.46
CA THR A 235 -15.65 17.14 -8.71
C THR A 235 -14.78 18.22 -8.06
N MET A 236 -14.34 18.01 -6.81
CA MET A 236 -13.47 18.96 -6.11
C MET A 236 -12.11 19.09 -6.79
N LEU A 237 -11.49 17.96 -7.17
CA LEU A 237 -10.23 17.94 -7.90
C LEU A 237 -10.35 18.67 -9.25
N LEU A 238 -11.49 18.54 -9.94
CA LEU A 238 -11.76 19.25 -11.18
C LEU A 238 -12.00 20.75 -10.95
N ALA A 239 -12.63 21.14 -9.85
CA ALA A 239 -12.85 22.54 -9.50
C ALA A 239 -11.51 23.25 -9.24
N MET A 240 -10.57 22.60 -8.54
CA MET A 240 -9.23 23.13 -8.33
C MET A 240 -8.46 23.37 -9.64
N ARG A 241 -8.72 22.60 -10.69
CA ARG A 241 -8.08 22.82 -12.00
C ARG A 241 -8.60 24.05 -12.76
N LYS A 242 -9.70 24.64 -12.29
CA LYS A 242 -10.37 25.79 -12.92
C LYS A 242 -10.14 27.11 -12.17
N SER A 243 -9.63 27.05 -10.94
CA SER A 243 -9.21 28.20 -10.13
C SER A 243 -7.82 28.68 -10.53
#